data_AF-A0A537TTZ0-F1
#
_entry.id   AF-A0A537TTZ0-F1
#
_cell.length_a   1.000
_cell.length_b   1.000
_cell.length_c   1.000
_cell.angle_alpha   90.00
_cell.angle_beta   90.00
_cell.angle_gamma   90.00
#
_symmetry.space_group_name_H-M   'P 1'
#
loop_
_entity.id
_entity.type
_entity.pdbx_description
1 polymer ?
#
loop_
_entity_poly.entity_id
_entity_poly.type
_entity_poly.pdbx_seq_one_letter_code
_entity_poly.pdbx_strand_id
1 'polypeptide(L)'
;MVADPLADADPWLEPAIDWERTVAFRRHLWSLGLGVAEAMDTAQRGMGLDWKTSLELIRRTLDAARDVSGALTGCGAGTDQLDGGASLDDVIRAYEEQCAAIEKLGGRIVLMASRALVKAARSPDDYAKVYGRILAQVKEPVIIHWLGELFDPALEGYWGHKDHYKAMEVAIDVIAAHPEKVDGVKVSLLDKDKEIAMRRRLPQGVRMFTGDDFNYAELIAGDAQHYSDALLGIFDAIAPAASAALGALTRGSARSRA
;
A
#
# COMPACT_ATOMS: atom_id res chain seq x y z
N MET A 1 -8.88 7.87 -8.55
CA MET A 1 -9.12 9.34 -8.55
C MET A 1 -10.12 9.66 -9.64
N VAL A 2 -10.82 10.80 -9.59
CA VAL A 2 -11.71 11.22 -10.68
C VAL A 2 -11.04 12.38 -11.41
N ALA A 3 -10.78 12.22 -12.71
CA ALA A 3 -10.26 13.31 -13.54
C ALA A 3 -11.35 14.37 -13.76
N ASP A 4 -10.96 15.64 -13.84
CA ASP A 4 -11.84 16.73 -14.27
C ASP A 4 -11.89 16.76 -15.81
N PRO A 5 -12.99 16.36 -16.46
CA PRO A 5 -13.07 16.29 -17.92
C PRO A 5 -13.23 17.67 -18.58
N LEU A 6 -13.43 18.74 -17.79
CA LEU A 6 -13.62 20.11 -18.30
C LEU A 6 -12.37 20.97 -18.13
N ALA A 7 -11.33 20.46 -17.47
CA ALA A 7 -10.09 21.19 -17.27
C ALA A 7 -9.33 21.36 -18.60
N ASP A 8 -8.81 22.57 -18.81
CA ASP A 8 -7.94 22.90 -19.94
C ASP A 8 -6.49 22.55 -19.58
N ALA A 9 -6.18 21.26 -19.55
CA ALA A 9 -4.87 20.69 -19.22
C ALA A 9 -4.48 19.61 -20.23
N ASP A 10 -3.19 19.41 -20.46
CA ASP A 10 -2.72 18.30 -21.28
C ASP A 10 -2.92 16.98 -20.50
N PRO A 11 -3.80 16.07 -20.94
CA PRO A 11 -4.16 14.88 -20.18
C PRO A 11 -3.01 13.87 -20.04
N TRP A 12 -1.91 14.03 -20.79
CA TRP A 12 -0.71 13.20 -20.68
C TRP A 12 0.34 13.75 -19.73
N LEU A 13 0.32 15.06 -19.45
CA LEU A 13 1.37 15.75 -18.71
C LEU A 13 0.89 16.27 -17.35
N GLU A 14 -0.37 16.71 -17.27
CA GLU A 14 -0.90 17.43 -16.12
C GLU A 14 -2.18 16.77 -15.60
N PRO A 15 -2.15 16.15 -14.41
CA PRO A 15 -3.35 15.55 -13.84
C PRO A 15 -4.33 16.65 -13.40
N ALA A 16 -5.47 16.75 -14.09
CA ALA A 16 -6.60 17.54 -13.64
C ALA A 16 -7.57 16.69 -12.82
N ILE A 17 -7.70 16.97 -11.52
CA ILE A 17 -8.51 16.17 -10.59
C ILE A 17 -9.80 16.90 -10.22
N ASP A 18 -10.93 16.22 -10.41
CA ASP A 18 -12.20 16.60 -9.79
C ASP A 18 -12.13 16.22 -8.30
N TRP A 19 -11.74 17.19 -7.48
CA TRP A 19 -11.56 16.99 -6.05
C TRP A 19 -12.85 16.65 -5.31
N GLU A 20 -13.97 17.23 -5.74
CA GLU A 20 -15.26 17.03 -5.08
C GLU A 20 -15.70 15.58 -5.25
N ARG A 21 -15.71 15.07 -6.49
CA ARG A 21 -16.06 13.67 -6.77
C ARG A 21 -15.05 12.70 -6.20
N THR A 22 -13.77 13.04 -6.25
CA THR A 22 -12.70 12.22 -5.68
C THR A 22 -12.90 12.00 -4.18
N VAL A 23 -13.18 13.07 -3.41
CA VAL A 23 -13.44 12.98 -1.97
C VAL A 23 -14.80 12.36 -1.66
N ALA A 24 -15.84 12.65 -2.46
CA ALA A 24 -17.16 12.04 -2.31
C ALA A 24 -17.09 10.52 -2.39
N PHE A 25 -16.24 9.99 -3.27
CA PHE A 25 -16.03 8.55 -3.36
C PHE A 25 -15.36 7.95 -2.11
N ARG A 26 -14.39 8.63 -1.47
CA ARG A 26 -13.83 8.17 -0.18
C ARG A 26 -14.89 8.11 0.91
N ARG A 27 -15.76 9.14 0.97
CA ARG A 27 -16.90 9.16 1.89
C ARG A 27 -17.87 8.00 1.63
N HIS A 28 -18.06 7.61 0.37
CA HIS A 28 -18.85 6.42 0.02
C HIS A 28 -18.20 5.12 0.52
N LEU A 29 -16.88 4.94 0.34
CA LEU A 29 -16.18 3.76 0.87
C LEU A 29 -16.29 3.66 2.39
N TRP A 30 -16.06 4.76 3.12
CA TRP A 30 -16.22 4.78 4.58
C TRP A 30 -17.66 4.53 5.03
N SER A 31 -18.67 5.01 4.29
CA SER A 31 -20.07 4.74 4.65
C SER A 31 -20.47 3.28 4.48
N LEU A 32 -19.73 2.53 3.65
CA LEU A 32 -19.82 1.08 3.52
C LEU A 32 -18.95 0.32 4.54
N GLY A 33 -18.24 1.03 5.43
CA GLY A 33 -17.35 0.44 6.43
C GLY A 33 -16.02 -0.05 5.87
N LEU A 34 -15.66 0.33 4.65
CA LEU A 34 -14.36 0.01 4.05
C LEU A 34 -13.34 1.10 4.40
N GLY A 35 -12.08 0.69 4.60
CA GLY A 35 -10.96 1.62 4.68
C GLY A 35 -10.57 2.18 3.30
N VAL A 36 -9.77 3.24 3.31
CA VAL A 36 -9.20 3.85 2.09
C VAL A 36 -7.67 3.70 2.12
N ALA A 37 -7.11 3.16 1.05
CA ALA A 37 -5.67 3.21 0.79
C ALA A 37 -5.39 4.32 -0.23
N GLU A 38 -4.96 5.47 0.27
CA GLU A 38 -4.87 6.72 -0.48
C GLU A 38 -3.54 6.88 -1.23
N ALA A 39 -3.60 7.48 -2.42
CA ALA A 39 -2.45 7.72 -3.29
C ALA A 39 -1.57 6.47 -3.57
N MET A 40 -2.24 5.33 -3.72
CA MET A 40 -1.66 4.04 -4.13
C MET A 40 -1.73 3.85 -5.67
N ASP A 41 -1.32 2.69 -6.17
CA ASP A 41 -1.23 2.39 -7.61
C ASP A 41 -2.57 2.52 -8.35
N THR A 42 -3.69 2.19 -7.70
CA THR A 42 -5.05 2.39 -8.24
C THR A 42 -5.38 3.87 -8.45
N ALA A 43 -4.73 4.78 -7.72
CA ALA A 43 -4.78 6.22 -7.96
C ALA A 43 -3.71 6.69 -8.95
N GLN A 44 -3.17 5.80 -9.78
CA GLN A 44 -2.19 6.09 -10.85
C GLN A 44 -0.87 6.70 -10.33
N ARG A 45 -0.52 6.43 -9.07
CA ARG A 45 0.72 6.91 -8.45
C ARG A 45 1.94 6.40 -9.23
N GLY A 46 2.83 7.32 -9.63
CA GLY A 46 4.01 6.97 -10.44
C GLY A 46 3.71 6.59 -11.91
N MET A 47 2.46 6.67 -12.36
CA MET A 47 2.03 6.43 -13.75
C MET A 47 1.01 7.50 -14.23
N GLY A 48 1.18 8.75 -13.78
CA GLY A 48 0.32 9.88 -14.16
C GLY A 48 0.07 10.85 -13.00
N LEU A 49 0.15 10.37 -11.76
CA LEU A 49 0.05 11.22 -10.57
C LEU A 49 1.43 11.40 -9.90
N ASP A 50 1.90 12.65 -9.87
CA ASP A 50 3.16 13.02 -9.23
C ASP A 50 3.05 13.08 -7.69
N TRP A 51 4.20 13.21 -7.02
CA TRP A 51 4.22 13.29 -5.56
C TRP A 51 3.47 14.51 -5.03
N LYS A 52 3.65 15.70 -5.63
CA LYS A 52 3.02 16.94 -5.14
C LYS A 52 1.50 16.84 -5.14
N THR A 53 0.93 16.31 -6.21
CA THR A 53 -0.52 16.13 -6.36
C THR A 53 -1.03 14.98 -5.49
N SER A 54 -0.22 13.93 -5.31
CA SER A 54 -0.51 12.85 -4.37
C SER A 54 -0.57 13.31 -2.93
N LEU A 55 0.34 14.18 -2.50
CA LEU A 55 0.32 14.78 -1.16
C LEU A 55 -0.93 15.64 -0.94
N GLU A 56 -1.35 16.40 -1.96
CA GLU A 56 -2.59 17.17 -1.92
C GLU A 56 -3.84 16.27 -1.83
N LEU A 57 -3.85 15.15 -2.56
CA LEU A 57 -4.88 14.13 -2.46
C LEU A 57 -4.95 13.53 -1.05
N ILE A 58 -3.79 13.13 -0.49
CA ILE A 58 -3.68 12.62 0.89
C ILE A 58 -4.23 13.65 1.88
N ARG A 59 -3.81 14.92 1.77
CA ARG A 59 -4.29 16.00 2.64
C ARG A 59 -5.82 16.11 2.60
N ARG A 60 -6.42 16.18 1.41
CA ARG A 60 -7.87 16.32 1.26
C ARG A 60 -8.63 15.10 1.79
N THR A 61 -8.12 13.90 1.58
CA THR A 61 -8.73 12.68 2.12
C THR A 61 -8.66 12.67 3.64
N LEU A 62 -7.50 12.95 4.24
CA LEU A 62 -7.35 13.01 5.69
C LEU A 62 -8.21 14.13 6.31
N ASP A 63 -8.33 15.27 5.64
CA ASP A 63 -9.21 16.36 6.05
C ASP A 63 -10.68 15.90 6.07
N ALA A 64 -11.13 15.18 5.03
CA ALA A 64 -12.50 14.66 4.95
C ALA A 64 -12.79 13.50 5.92
N ALA A 65 -11.77 12.71 6.26
CA ALA A 65 -11.87 11.59 7.20
C ALA A 65 -12.19 12.05 8.63
N ARG A 66 -11.78 13.26 9.02
CA ARG A 66 -12.00 13.80 10.38
C ARG A 66 -13.47 13.88 10.77
N ASP A 67 -14.37 14.03 9.80
CA ASP A 67 -15.81 14.13 10.05
C ASP A 67 -16.52 12.77 10.08
N VAL A 68 -15.80 11.67 9.82
CA VAL A 68 -16.37 10.34 9.61
C VAL A 68 -15.85 9.38 10.68
N SER A 69 -16.73 9.02 11.63
CA SER A 69 -16.38 8.08 12.69
C SER A 69 -15.95 6.73 12.11
N GLY A 70 -14.76 6.26 12.50
CA GLY A 70 -14.21 4.99 12.02
C GLY A 70 -13.59 5.04 10.62
N ALA A 71 -13.38 6.23 10.03
CA ALA A 71 -12.71 6.37 8.74
C ALA A 71 -11.24 5.91 8.81
N LEU A 72 -11.00 4.65 8.46
CA LEU A 72 -9.67 4.09 8.33
C LEU A 72 -9.03 4.56 7.02
N THR A 73 -7.86 5.19 7.12
CA THR A 73 -7.10 5.65 5.96
C THR A 73 -5.61 5.32 6.11
N GLY A 74 -5.04 4.62 5.14
CA GLY A 74 -3.59 4.47 4.95
C GLY A 74 -3.13 5.28 3.75
N CYS A 75 -1.94 5.87 3.80
CA CYS A 75 -1.44 6.80 2.78
C CYS A 75 -0.12 6.28 2.18
N GLY A 76 -0.06 6.19 0.86
CA GLY A 76 1.12 5.72 0.14
C GLY A 76 2.32 6.66 0.27
N ALA A 77 3.41 6.16 0.88
CA ALA A 77 4.70 6.82 0.97
C ALA A 77 5.73 6.04 0.14
N GLY A 78 6.36 6.69 -0.83
CA GLY A 78 7.31 6.07 -1.75
C GLY A 78 8.54 6.94 -1.99
N THR A 79 9.10 6.82 -3.19
CA THR A 79 10.26 7.61 -3.64
C THR A 79 10.09 8.10 -5.08
N ASP A 80 8.84 8.26 -5.52
CA ASP A 80 8.46 8.62 -6.89
C ASP A 80 8.80 10.07 -7.26
N GLN A 81 9.25 10.89 -6.31
CA GLN A 81 9.84 12.19 -6.59
C GLN A 81 11.29 12.11 -7.10
N LEU A 82 11.95 10.95 -6.99
CA LEU A 82 13.30 10.77 -7.51
C LEU A 82 13.27 10.51 -9.02
N ASP A 83 13.98 11.35 -9.78
CA ASP A 83 14.25 11.17 -11.19
C ASP A 83 15.66 10.59 -11.42
N GLY A 84 15.81 9.75 -12.46
CA GLY A 84 17.13 9.25 -12.87
C GLY A 84 17.77 8.21 -11.94
N GLY A 85 19.10 8.30 -11.81
CA GLY A 85 19.93 7.38 -11.01
C GLY A 85 20.18 7.93 -9.62
N ALA A 86 19.74 7.21 -8.59
CA ALA A 86 19.82 7.61 -7.19
C ALA A 86 20.80 6.72 -6.40
N SER A 87 21.46 7.29 -5.39
CA SER A 87 22.17 6.50 -4.38
C SER A 87 21.20 5.93 -3.34
N LEU A 88 21.64 4.97 -2.52
CA LEU A 88 20.84 4.48 -1.39
C LEU A 88 20.47 5.60 -0.40
N ASP A 89 21.36 6.56 -0.20
CA ASP A 89 21.10 7.68 0.71
C ASP A 89 20.06 8.65 0.12
N ASP A 90 20.01 8.82 -1.21
CA ASP A 90 18.93 9.56 -1.89
C ASP A 90 17.58 8.86 -1.69
N VAL A 91 17.54 7.53 -1.84
CA VAL A 91 16.33 6.72 -1.61
C VAL A 91 15.83 6.85 -0.18
N ILE A 92 16.74 6.78 0.81
CA ILE A 92 16.40 6.97 2.22
C ILE A 92 15.81 8.36 2.45
N ARG A 93 16.47 9.42 1.96
CA ARG A 93 15.96 10.80 2.09
C ARG A 93 14.59 10.97 1.46
N ALA A 94 14.36 10.36 0.31
CA ALA A 94 13.06 10.43 -0.38
C ALA A 94 11.94 9.78 0.44
N TYR A 95 12.18 8.61 1.03
CA TYR A 95 11.22 7.98 1.95
C TYR A 95 11.01 8.84 3.21
N GLU A 96 12.09 9.33 3.83
CA GLU A 96 12.01 10.19 5.03
C GLU A 96 11.14 11.43 4.76
N GLU A 97 11.31 12.07 3.59
CA GLU A 97 10.51 13.22 3.15
C GLU A 97 9.01 12.87 3.07
N GLN A 98 8.65 11.83 2.32
CA GLN A 98 7.24 11.47 2.13
C GLN A 98 6.58 11.01 3.42
N CYS A 99 7.25 10.15 4.19
CA CYS A 99 6.77 9.69 5.49
C CYS A 99 6.54 10.88 6.43
N ALA A 100 7.51 11.79 6.56
CA ALA A 100 7.37 12.96 7.43
C ALA A 100 6.23 13.89 6.98
N ALA A 101 6.05 14.09 5.67
CA ALA A 101 4.97 14.91 5.13
C ALA A 101 3.59 14.31 5.47
N ILE A 102 3.42 13.00 5.30
CA ILE A 102 2.18 12.27 5.61
C ILE A 102 1.90 12.28 7.11
N GLU A 103 2.91 11.98 7.94
CA GLU A 103 2.77 11.99 9.40
C GLU A 103 2.42 13.38 9.95
N LYS A 104 2.91 14.46 9.33
CA LYS A 104 2.54 15.83 9.70
C LYS A 104 1.05 16.10 9.50
N LEU A 105 0.41 15.39 8.57
CA LEU A 105 -1.03 15.43 8.34
C LEU A 105 -1.81 14.44 9.23
N GLY A 106 -1.11 13.65 10.05
CA GLY A 106 -1.69 12.61 10.89
C GLY A 106 -2.04 11.32 10.14
N GLY A 107 -1.52 11.13 8.92
CA GLY A 107 -1.78 9.93 8.12
C GLY A 107 -0.97 8.73 8.60
N ARG A 108 -1.57 7.53 8.53
CA ARG A 108 -0.85 6.25 8.66
C ARG A 108 -0.17 5.89 7.35
N ILE A 109 1.01 5.31 7.40
CA ILE A 109 1.83 5.05 6.21
C ILE A 109 1.55 3.65 5.64
N VAL A 110 1.35 3.61 4.33
CA VAL A 110 1.58 2.42 3.50
C VAL A 110 2.92 2.63 2.78
N LEU A 111 3.95 1.90 3.19
CA LEU A 111 5.30 2.05 2.68
C LEU A 111 5.43 1.35 1.33
N MET A 112 5.34 2.13 0.26
CA MET A 112 5.33 1.69 -1.13
C MET A 112 6.71 1.20 -1.58
N ALA A 113 6.74 0.28 -2.55
CA ALA A 113 7.96 -0.12 -3.22
C ALA A 113 8.61 1.05 -4.00
N SER A 114 9.94 1.04 -4.11
CA SER A 114 10.74 2.10 -4.72
C SER A 114 11.43 1.64 -6.00
N ARG A 115 11.04 2.21 -7.15
CA ARG A 115 11.75 2.03 -8.42
C ARG A 115 13.21 2.47 -8.34
N ALA A 116 13.49 3.51 -7.55
CA ALA A 116 14.84 4.02 -7.34
C ALA A 116 15.70 3.02 -6.54
N LEU A 117 15.11 2.35 -5.54
CA LEU A 117 15.80 1.33 -4.76
C LEU A 117 16.20 0.13 -5.61
N VAL A 118 15.33 -0.34 -6.52
CA VAL A 118 15.68 -1.41 -7.46
C VAL A 118 16.93 -1.08 -8.27
N LYS A 119 17.05 0.17 -8.73
CA LYS A 119 18.21 0.64 -9.50
C LYS A 119 19.47 0.84 -8.64
N ALA A 120 19.29 1.27 -7.40
CA ALA A 120 20.38 1.63 -6.49
C ALA A 120 20.99 0.41 -5.78
N ALA A 121 20.17 -0.55 -5.37
CA ALA A 121 20.58 -1.73 -4.60
C ALA A 121 21.55 -2.62 -5.41
N ARG A 122 22.50 -3.22 -4.69
CA ARG A 122 23.48 -4.17 -5.21
C ARG A 122 23.41 -5.52 -4.50
N SER A 123 22.77 -5.57 -3.33
CA SER A 123 22.49 -6.80 -2.59
C SER A 123 21.15 -6.72 -1.84
N PRO A 124 20.63 -7.86 -1.36
CA PRO A 124 19.52 -7.88 -0.40
C PRO A 124 19.76 -7.03 0.87
N ASP A 125 21.01 -6.96 1.35
CA ASP A 125 21.37 -6.18 2.53
C ASP A 125 21.08 -4.67 2.36
N ASP A 126 21.12 -4.16 1.12
CA ASP A 126 20.76 -2.77 0.85
C ASP A 126 19.27 -2.50 1.10
N TYR A 127 18.39 -3.48 0.81
CA TYR A 127 16.98 -3.37 1.16
C TYR A 127 16.81 -3.37 2.69
N ALA A 128 17.49 -4.28 3.40
CA ALA A 128 17.45 -4.32 4.86
C ALA A 128 17.94 -3.01 5.48
N LYS A 129 19.01 -2.42 4.94
CA LYS A 129 19.55 -1.12 5.37
C LYS A 129 18.52 0.00 5.17
N VAL A 130 17.92 0.10 3.98
CA VAL A 130 16.96 1.16 3.65
C VAL A 130 15.69 1.02 4.48
N TYR A 131 15.07 -0.17 4.47
CA TYR A 131 13.83 -0.39 5.22
C TYR A 131 14.05 -0.28 6.73
N GLY A 132 15.15 -0.84 7.27
CA GLY A 132 15.46 -0.72 8.69
C GLY A 132 15.65 0.73 9.14
N ARG A 133 16.26 1.58 8.30
CA ARG A 133 16.39 3.01 8.56
C ARG A 133 15.03 3.71 8.62
N ILE A 134 14.10 3.39 7.73
CA ILE A 134 12.77 4.01 7.71
C ILE A 134 11.89 3.49 8.85
N LEU A 135 11.84 2.17 9.06
CA LEU A 135 11.03 1.53 10.10
C LEU A 135 11.47 1.96 11.52
N ALA A 136 12.75 2.23 11.74
CA ALA A 136 13.22 2.77 13.02
C ALA A 136 12.68 4.18 13.34
N GLN A 137 12.23 4.94 12.33
CA GLN A 137 11.86 6.35 12.46
C GLN A 137 10.36 6.63 12.39
N VAL A 138 9.58 5.79 11.71
CA VAL A 138 8.11 5.96 11.60
C VAL A 138 7.45 5.97 12.98
N LYS A 139 6.48 6.85 13.16
CA LYS A 139 5.80 7.09 14.44
C LYS A 139 4.84 5.98 14.82
N GLU A 140 4.12 5.46 13.83
CA GLU A 140 3.11 4.41 13.98
C GLU A 140 3.47 3.19 13.12
N PRO A 141 2.95 1.99 13.45
CA PRO A 141 3.14 0.81 12.62
C PRO A 141 2.64 1.02 11.19
N VAL A 142 3.43 0.59 10.21
CA VAL A 142 3.15 0.79 8.77
C VAL A 142 2.66 -0.49 8.12
N ILE A 143 2.02 -0.35 6.95
CA ILE A 143 1.80 -1.47 6.04
C ILE A 143 2.90 -1.45 4.99
N ILE A 144 3.73 -2.49 4.91
CA ILE A 144 4.70 -2.62 3.82
C ILE A 144 3.96 -3.06 2.56
N HIS A 145 4.23 -2.43 1.42
CA HIS A 145 3.62 -2.81 0.15
C HIS A 145 4.66 -3.41 -0.79
N TRP A 146 4.51 -4.71 -1.07
CA TRP A 146 5.28 -5.40 -2.10
C TRP A 146 4.46 -5.49 -3.39
N LEU A 147 4.76 -4.60 -4.32
CA LEU A 147 4.18 -4.55 -5.67
C LEU A 147 5.02 -5.38 -6.64
N GLY A 148 4.38 -6.33 -7.33
CA GLY A 148 5.03 -7.17 -8.33
C GLY A 148 5.20 -6.52 -9.69
N GLU A 149 6.11 -7.07 -10.49
CA GLU A 149 6.49 -6.58 -11.81
C GLU A 149 5.37 -6.62 -12.86
N LEU A 150 4.31 -7.42 -12.63
CA LEU A 150 3.11 -7.43 -13.47
C LEU A 150 2.33 -6.10 -13.40
N PHE A 151 2.42 -5.41 -12.26
CA PHE A 151 1.83 -4.08 -12.09
C PHE A 151 2.80 -2.98 -12.49
N ASP A 152 4.08 -3.14 -12.16
CA ASP A 152 5.11 -2.16 -12.45
C ASP A 152 6.42 -2.85 -12.86
N PRO A 153 6.73 -2.93 -14.17
CA PRO A 153 7.93 -3.61 -14.66
C PRO A 153 9.25 -3.02 -14.11
N ALA A 154 9.25 -1.76 -13.64
CA ALA A 154 10.44 -1.15 -13.05
C ALA A 154 10.74 -1.68 -11.63
N LEU A 155 9.86 -2.52 -11.08
CA LEU A 155 10.03 -3.19 -9.79
C LEU A 155 10.52 -4.64 -9.90
N GLU A 156 10.89 -5.12 -11.11
CA GLU A 156 11.42 -6.47 -11.29
C GLU A 156 12.62 -6.74 -10.35
N GLY A 157 12.56 -7.85 -9.62
CA GLY A 157 13.62 -8.25 -8.71
C GLY A 157 13.66 -7.48 -7.39
N TYR A 158 12.55 -6.83 -7.00
CA TYR A 158 12.41 -6.20 -5.69
C TYR A 158 12.82 -7.17 -4.56
N TRP A 159 13.45 -6.62 -3.51
CA TRP A 159 14.16 -7.38 -2.45
C TRP A 159 15.46 -8.09 -2.88
N GLY A 160 15.97 -7.79 -4.08
CA GLY A 160 17.30 -8.22 -4.52
C GLY A 160 17.33 -9.59 -5.21
N HIS A 161 16.17 -10.20 -5.45
CA HIS A 161 16.06 -11.50 -6.13
C HIS A 161 14.93 -11.50 -7.16
N LYS A 162 15.19 -12.07 -8.34
CA LYS A 162 14.14 -12.38 -9.33
C LYS A 162 13.26 -13.55 -8.91
N ASP A 163 13.80 -14.46 -8.11
CA ASP A 163 13.05 -15.55 -7.50
C ASP A 163 12.26 -14.98 -6.30
N HIS A 164 10.93 -14.94 -6.43
CA HIS A 164 10.05 -14.38 -5.41
C HIS A 164 10.15 -15.13 -4.06
N TYR A 165 10.48 -16.43 -4.02
CA TYR A 165 10.63 -17.13 -2.74
C TYR A 165 11.88 -16.69 -1.99
N LYS A 166 12.97 -16.38 -2.70
CA LYS A 166 14.18 -15.78 -2.10
C LYS A 166 13.96 -14.33 -1.70
N ALA A 167 13.29 -13.55 -2.53
CA ALA A 167 12.88 -12.18 -2.19
C ALA A 167 12.00 -12.15 -0.92
N MET A 168 11.12 -13.15 -0.77
CA MET A 168 10.25 -13.30 0.40
C MET A 168 11.03 -13.54 1.68
N GLU A 169 12.13 -14.30 1.64
CA GLU A 169 13.02 -14.48 2.81
C GLU A 169 13.53 -13.12 3.30
N VAL A 170 14.05 -12.29 2.39
CA VAL A 170 14.55 -10.94 2.71
C VAL A 170 13.45 -10.06 3.30
N ALA A 171 12.26 -10.05 2.68
CA ALA A 171 11.14 -9.25 3.16
C ALA A 171 10.68 -9.68 4.56
N ILE A 172 10.62 -10.99 4.83
CA ILE A 172 10.27 -11.53 6.15
C ILE A 172 11.34 -11.16 7.18
N ASP A 173 12.62 -11.26 6.85
CA ASP A 173 13.71 -10.92 7.76
C ASP A 173 13.68 -9.43 8.14
N VAL A 174 13.40 -8.54 7.18
CA VAL A 174 13.19 -7.10 7.43
C VAL A 174 12.01 -6.85 8.36
N ILE A 175 10.88 -7.53 8.14
CA ILE A 175 9.68 -7.43 8.98
C ILE A 175 9.98 -7.95 10.40
N ALA A 176 10.67 -9.09 10.51
CA ALA A 176 11.02 -9.73 11.78
C ALA A 176 12.03 -8.92 12.60
N ALA A 177 12.82 -8.05 11.97
CA ALA A 177 13.71 -7.13 12.65
C ALA A 177 12.98 -5.93 13.29
N HIS A 178 11.74 -5.63 12.86
CA HIS A 178 10.96 -4.47 13.29
C HIS A 178 9.45 -4.77 13.47
N PRO A 179 9.06 -5.87 14.14
CA PRO A 179 7.67 -6.34 14.15
C PRO A 179 6.69 -5.33 14.77
N GLU A 180 7.14 -4.52 15.73
CA GLU A 180 6.34 -3.47 16.37
C GLU A 180 6.12 -2.24 15.48
N LYS A 181 6.86 -2.13 14.38
CA LYS A 181 6.76 -1.05 13.40
C LYS A 181 6.01 -1.46 12.14
N VAL A 182 5.57 -2.71 12.05
CA VAL A 182 4.87 -3.25 10.88
C VAL A 182 3.51 -3.78 11.30
N ASP A 183 2.46 -3.06 10.93
CA ASP A 183 1.08 -3.50 11.10
C ASP A 183 0.75 -4.69 10.19
N GLY A 184 1.33 -4.69 8.99
CA GLY A 184 1.18 -5.79 8.05
C GLY A 184 1.96 -5.60 6.77
N VAL A 185 1.80 -6.56 5.87
CA VAL A 185 2.34 -6.53 4.51
C VAL A 185 1.23 -6.76 3.50
N LYS A 186 1.16 -5.90 2.49
CA LYS A 186 0.36 -6.12 1.28
C LYS A 186 1.23 -6.74 0.20
N VAL A 187 0.81 -7.89 -0.34
CA VAL A 187 1.51 -8.57 -1.43
C VAL A 187 0.66 -8.55 -2.70
N SER A 188 1.21 -7.97 -3.77
CA SER A 188 0.57 -7.88 -5.09
C SER A 188 1.42 -8.60 -6.14
N LEU A 189 1.57 -9.92 -5.97
CA LEU A 189 2.27 -10.81 -6.91
C LEU A 189 1.31 -11.64 -7.79
N LEU A 190 0.00 -11.56 -7.55
CA LEU A 190 -1.05 -12.33 -8.24
C LEU A 190 -0.81 -13.85 -8.25
N ASP A 191 -0.22 -14.34 -7.16
CA ASP A 191 0.06 -15.75 -6.94
C ASP A 191 -0.30 -16.11 -5.50
N LYS A 192 -1.43 -16.83 -5.36
CA LYS A 192 -1.98 -17.20 -4.06
C LYS A 192 -1.05 -18.11 -3.26
N ASP A 193 -0.27 -18.97 -3.91
CA ASP A 193 0.60 -19.91 -3.20
C ASP A 193 1.76 -19.17 -2.53
N LYS A 194 2.28 -18.11 -3.20
CA LYS A 194 3.26 -17.21 -2.60
C LYS A 194 2.70 -16.43 -1.41
N GLU A 195 1.47 -15.93 -1.51
CA GLU A 195 0.82 -15.24 -0.37
C GLU A 195 0.62 -16.19 0.83
N ILE A 196 0.10 -17.40 0.57
CA ILE A 196 -0.10 -18.43 1.60
C ILE A 196 1.24 -18.82 2.25
N ALA A 197 2.31 -18.96 1.46
CA ALA A 197 3.64 -19.24 1.97
C ALA A 197 4.15 -18.11 2.88
N MET A 198 3.95 -16.85 2.50
CA MET A 198 4.39 -15.70 3.28
C MET A 198 3.59 -15.53 4.56
N ARG A 199 2.25 -15.59 4.51
CA ARG A 199 1.40 -15.35 5.70
C ARG A 199 1.65 -16.34 6.84
N ARG A 200 2.06 -17.58 6.52
CA ARG A 200 2.42 -18.61 7.51
C ARG A 200 3.75 -18.35 8.23
N ARG A 201 4.56 -17.42 7.73
CA ARG A 201 5.91 -17.10 8.21
C ARG A 201 6.00 -15.71 8.83
N LEU A 202 4.93 -14.91 8.77
CA LEU A 202 4.91 -13.57 9.36
C LEU A 202 5.06 -13.65 10.89
N PRO A 203 5.79 -12.69 11.51
CA PRO A 203 5.82 -12.59 12.96
C PRO A 203 4.43 -12.41 13.57
N GLN A 204 4.24 -12.87 14.80
CA GLN A 204 2.97 -12.70 15.51
C GLN A 204 2.60 -11.21 15.58
N GLY A 205 1.36 -10.89 15.23
CA GLY A 205 0.84 -9.52 15.22
C GLY A 205 1.01 -8.77 13.91
N VAL A 206 1.83 -9.29 12.97
CA VAL A 206 1.96 -8.72 11.63
C VAL A 206 0.91 -9.34 10.70
N ARG A 207 0.05 -8.50 10.14
CA ARG A 207 -1.06 -8.94 9.27
C ARG A 207 -0.60 -9.21 7.84
N MET A 208 -1.26 -10.15 7.17
CA MET A 208 -1.18 -10.29 5.71
C MET A 208 -2.36 -9.57 5.10
N PHE A 209 -2.12 -8.59 4.23
CA PHE A 209 -3.14 -7.97 3.40
C PHE A 209 -3.04 -8.56 1.99
N THR A 210 -4.07 -9.24 1.53
CA THR A 210 -4.10 -9.70 0.14
C THR A 210 -4.17 -8.48 -0.79
N GLY A 211 -3.27 -8.47 -1.76
CA GLY A 211 -3.28 -7.58 -2.91
C GLY A 211 -3.52 -8.35 -4.21
N ASP A 212 -4.06 -9.57 -4.11
CA ASP A 212 -4.37 -10.47 -5.22
C ASP A 212 -5.85 -10.32 -5.64
N ASP A 213 -6.08 -9.49 -6.66
CA ASP A 213 -7.42 -9.24 -7.20
C ASP A 213 -8.03 -10.45 -7.94
N PHE A 214 -7.29 -11.56 -8.15
CA PHE A 214 -7.81 -12.81 -8.73
C PHE A 214 -8.29 -13.80 -7.67
N ASN A 215 -7.59 -13.88 -6.54
CA ASN A 215 -7.79 -14.94 -5.53
C ASN A 215 -8.31 -14.41 -4.18
N TYR A 216 -8.60 -13.10 -4.06
CA TYR A 216 -8.96 -12.46 -2.79
C TYR A 216 -10.05 -13.18 -1.99
N ALA A 217 -11.09 -13.74 -2.63
CA ALA A 217 -12.18 -14.39 -1.90
C ALA A 217 -11.69 -15.64 -1.12
N GLU A 218 -10.84 -16.47 -1.73
CA GLU A 218 -10.23 -17.64 -1.08
C GLU A 218 -9.26 -17.22 0.02
N LEU A 219 -8.43 -16.20 -0.27
CA LEU A 219 -7.40 -15.71 0.64
C LEU A 219 -7.98 -15.05 1.90
N ILE A 220 -9.05 -14.27 1.74
CA ILE A 220 -9.79 -13.62 2.84
C ILE A 220 -10.57 -14.65 3.66
N ALA A 221 -11.22 -15.63 3.01
CA ALA A 221 -11.89 -16.71 3.74
C ALA A 221 -10.89 -17.53 4.59
N GLY A 222 -9.67 -17.67 4.09
CA GLY A 222 -8.58 -18.33 4.80
C GLY A 222 -8.64 -19.85 4.71
N ASP A 223 -7.63 -20.47 5.34
CA ASP A 223 -7.54 -21.91 5.56
C ASP A 223 -7.74 -22.25 7.04
N ALA A 224 -7.52 -23.52 7.42
CA ALA A 224 -7.69 -23.97 8.80
C ALA A 224 -6.74 -23.29 9.81
N GLN A 225 -5.68 -22.62 9.35
CA GLN A 225 -4.64 -22.03 10.18
C GLN A 225 -4.64 -20.50 10.11
N HIS A 226 -4.75 -19.93 8.91
CA HIS A 226 -4.55 -18.50 8.67
C HIS A 226 -5.53 -17.95 7.62
N TYR A 227 -5.80 -16.65 7.69
CA TYR A 227 -6.50 -15.87 6.68
C TYR A 227 -5.68 -14.62 6.34
N SER A 228 -6.07 -13.93 5.28
CA SER A 228 -5.52 -12.63 4.90
C SER A 228 -6.57 -11.55 5.08
N ASP A 229 -6.19 -10.40 5.61
CA ASP A 229 -6.99 -9.16 5.50
C ASP A 229 -6.94 -8.64 4.05
N ALA A 230 -7.58 -7.51 3.75
CA ALA A 230 -7.71 -7.02 2.38
C ALA A 230 -7.21 -5.57 2.22
N LEU A 231 -6.38 -5.35 1.19
CA LEU A 231 -6.06 -4.02 0.66
C LEU A 231 -6.02 -4.13 -0.87
N LEU A 232 -7.19 -4.00 -1.49
CA LEU A 232 -7.43 -4.42 -2.87
C LEU A 232 -7.92 -3.28 -3.76
N GLY A 233 -7.44 -3.24 -4.99
CA GLY A 233 -7.95 -2.31 -6.01
C GLY A 233 -9.36 -2.70 -6.43
N ILE A 234 -9.66 -4.00 -6.57
CA ILE A 234 -10.99 -4.46 -7.01
C ILE A 234 -12.11 -4.02 -6.05
N PHE A 235 -11.82 -3.86 -4.75
CA PHE A 235 -12.80 -3.39 -3.77
C PHE A 235 -13.30 -1.96 -4.03
N ASP A 236 -12.55 -1.13 -4.76
CA ASP A 236 -13.05 0.15 -5.27
C ASP A 236 -14.24 -0.09 -6.22
N ALA A 237 -14.06 -0.95 -7.23
CA ALA A 237 -15.05 -1.22 -8.26
C ALA A 237 -16.28 -2.01 -7.77
N ILE A 238 -16.11 -2.85 -6.74
CA ILE A 238 -17.18 -3.70 -6.19
C ILE A 238 -17.54 -3.35 -4.74
N ALA A 239 -17.29 -2.12 -4.29
CA ALA A 239 -17.40 -1.71 -2.88
C ALA A 239 -18.69 -2.17 -2.18
N PRO A 240 -19.91 -2.01 -2.75
CA PRO A 240 -21.14 -2.46 -2.10
C PRO A 240 -21.18 -3.99 -1.90
N ALA A 241 -20.71 -4.76 -2.89
CA ALA A 241 -20.68 -6.22 -2.81
C ALA A 241 -19.62 -6.71 -1.82
N ALA A 242 -18.43 -6.10 -1.84
CA ALA A 242 -17.35 -6.41 -0.89
C ALA A 242 -17.78 -6.15 0.56
N SER A 243 -18.38 -4.97 0.83
CA SER A 243 -18.91 -4.63 2.16
C SER A 243 -19.97 -5.63 2.64
N ALA A 244 -20.95 -5.97 1.79
CA ALA A 244 -21.98 -6.95 2.14
C ALA A 244 -21.39 -8.34 2.45
N ALA A 245 -20.44 -8.81 1.64
CA ALA A 245 -19.78 -10.11 1.82
C ALA A 245 -18.93 -10.16 3.09
N LEU A 246 -18.11 -9.13 3.37
CA LEU A 246 -17.32 -9.03 4.61
C LEU A 246 -18.21 -8.96 5.85
N GLY A 247 -19.33 -8.24 5.76
CA GLY A 247 -20.34 -8.21 6.81
C GLY A 247 -20.96 -9.59 7.08
N ALA A 248 -21.21 -10.39 6.03
CA ALA A 248 -21.71 -11.76 6.18
C ALA A 248 -20.65 -12.69 6.80
N LEU A 249 -19.40 -12.62 6.34
CA LEU A 249 -18.28 -13.40 6.86
C LEU A 249 -18.07 -13.14 8.36
N THR A 250 -18.13 -11.87 8.76
CA THR A 250 -18.04 -11.43 10.15
C THR A 250 -19.14 -11.98 11.06
N ARG A 251 -20.37 -12.13 10.54
CA ARG A 251 -21.49 -12.69 11.31
C ARG A 251 -21.42 -14.22 11.43
N GLY A 252 -20.77 -14.89 10.47
CA GLY A 252 -20.60 -16.34 10.44
C GLY A 252 -19.36 -16.86 11.18
N SER A 253 -18.35 -16.02 11.44
CA SER A 253 -17.10 -16.40 12.10
C SER A 253 -16.99 -15.84 13.52
N ALA A 254 -16.76 -16.71 14.51
CA ALA A 254 -16.62 -16.34 15.93
C ALA A 254 -15.25 -15.69 16.27
N ARG A 255 -14.40 -15.40 15.28
CA ARG A 255 -13.10 -14.72 15.41
C ARG A 255 -13.10 -13.51 14.47
N SER A 256 -13.10 -12.29 15.01
CA SER A 256 -13.37 -11.00 14.33
C SER A 256 -12.14 -10.44 13.58
N ARG A 257 -12.15 -9.44 12.67
CA ARG A 257 -13.14 -8.61 11.93
C ARG A 257 -12.36 -7.62 11.03
N ALA A 258 -13.04 -7.07 10.01
CA ALA A 258 -12.57 -6.04 9.07
C ALA A 258 -11.80 -4.86 9.68
#